data_AF-M0DQI1-F1
#
_entry.id   AF-M0DQI1-F1
#
_cell.length_a   1.000
_cell.length_b   1.000
_cell.length_c   1.000
_cell.angle_alpha   90.00
_cell.angle_beta   90.00
_cell.angle_gamma   90.00
#
_symmetry.space_group_name_H-M   'P 1'
#
loop_
_entity.id
_entity.type
_entity.pdbx_description
1 polymer ?
#
loop_
_entity_poly.entity_id
_entity_poly.type
_entity_poly.pdbx_seq_one_letter_code
_entity_poly.pdbx_strand_id
1 'polypeptide(L)'
;MASEEIVELAKRRGFFFGSNGAYGGTAGFYTFGPQGAALKKNVEDAWRDRFTIREGNREIEAPTIMPEPVFEASGHLDTFDDMLVECPECGESHRADHLVEAVTDIEDAEALPGSEVEELIADNDIACPSCGTALAGVTVEDFNLMFATDIGPGDAQPGYLRPETAQGIFVEFPRLKEYARGNLPFGITQIGPAYRNEISPRGGLLRLREFTQAELEQFIDPEEDEPPLDRVRDVSVRLYPATEQQAADGDYVETTVGEAVDEGVIGSPWVGYYLGVAKRWYDRIGVDLDRFRFRQHLAGERAHYASDCWDAESEVDGDWIEIAGFSYRSDYDLSKHDAHGDDAFTVFKRYDEPKSVERATVDPDMSVLGPEFGGDASAVAEALETLAERDPDAFDGETVTVEVDGDTHEVDADVANFSVETVTENGEHLTPHVVEPSFGVGRTVQTLLAHAYSEDEVDGEERTYLSLEPEVAPQDAAVFPLVTNDERLTELADRVAADLREAGLAVAYDDSGSIGRRYRRQDEIGTPFCVTIDRDGIEGDGPETVTVRERDSAAQVRVPAGELAEELAALRAGGEFDALVDRYETVATDVETN
;
A
#
# COMPACT_ATOMS: atom_id res chain seq x y z
N MET A 1 20.46 -1.49 -19.17
CA MET A 1 19.21 -0.91 -18.66
C MET A 1 19.43 -0.80 -17.18
N ALA A 2 19.20 0.37 -16.58
CA ALA A 2 19.59 0.65 -15.21
C ALA A 2 18.97 -0.39 -14.24
N SER A 3 17.86 -1.04 -14.57
CA SER A 3 17.20 -2.12 -13.81
C SER A 3 18.12 -3.30 -13.50
N GLU A 4 18.89 -3.80 -14.48
CA GLU A 4 19.83 -4.90 -14.24
C GLU A 4 20.99 -4.44 -13.35
N GLU A 5 21.44 -3.20 -13.52
CA GLU A 5 22.51 -2.59 -12.72
C GLU A 5 22.06 -2.34 -11.28
N ILE A 6 20.83 -1.87 -11.08
CA ILE A 6 20.17 -1.68 -9.79
C ILE A 6 19.96 -3.02 -9.09
N VAL A 7 19.47 -4.04 -9.79
CA VAL A 7 19.28 -5.38 -9.20
C VAL A 7 20.62 -6.01 -8.81
N GLU A 8 21.65 -5.89 -9.64
CA GLU A 8 22.98 -6.40 -9.30
C GLU A 8 23.66 -5.58 -8.18
N LEU A 9 23.49 -4.25 -8.16
CA LEU A 9 23.92 -3.39 -7.05
C LEU A 9 23.20 -3.81 -5.77
N ALA A 10 21.88 -3.96 -5.82
CA ALA A 10 21.03 -4.34 -4.70
C ALA A 10 21.49 -5.67 -4.09
N LYS A 11 21.77 -6.67 -4.93
CA LYS A 11 22.32 -7.96 -4.50
C LYS A 11 23.72 -7.83 -3.92
N ARG A 12 24.63 -7.14 -4.59
CA ARG A 12 26.03 -6.97 -4.16
C ARG A 12 26.15 -6.23 -2.83
N ARG A 13 25.29 -5.24 -2.61
CA ARG A 13 25.35 -4.32 -1.47
C ARG A 13 24.35 -4.64 -0.35
N GLY A 14 23.57 -5.71 -0.51
CA GLY A 14 22.70 -6.22 0.55
C GLY A 14 21.42 -5.42 0.73
N PHE A 15 20.85 -4.92 -0.37
CA PHE A 15 19.49 -4.39 -0.41
C PHE A 15 18.48 -5.52 -0.51
N PHE A 16 18.41 -6.21 -1.65
CA PHE A 16 17.56 -7.38 -1.81
C PHE A 16 18.17 -8.41 -2.75
N PHE A 17 17.77 -9.68 -2.59
CA PHE A 17 18.17 -10.78 -3.46
C PHE A 17 17.13 -11.90 -3.40
N GLY A 18 17.07 -12.74 -4.44
CA GLY A 18 16.13 -13.87 -4.49
C GLY A 18 16.29 -14.81 -3.29
N SER A 19 15.17 -15.15 -2.64
CA SER A 19 15.14 -16.01 -1.46
C SER A 19 15.51 -17.46 -1.80
N ASN A 20 16.00 -18.19 -0.79
CA ASN A 20 16.30 -19.63 -0.89
C ASN A 20 17.36 -20.01 -1.95
N GLY A 21 18.26 -19.10 -2.33
CA GLY A 21 19.25 -19.35 -3.39
C GLY A 21 20.13 -20.58 -3.17
N ALA A 22 20.46 -20.92 -1.91
CA ALA A 22 21.20 -22.15 -1.57
C ALA A 22 20.45 -23.45 -1.92
N TYR A 23 19.14 -23.38 -2.15
CA TYR A 23 18.23 -24.48 -2.48
C TYR A 23 17.70 -24.41 -3.92
N GLY A 24 18.27 -23.55 -4.77
CA GLY A 24 17.82 -23.35 -6.15
C GLY A 24 16.93 -22.13 -6.36
N GLY A 25 16.57 -21.42 -5.29
CA GLY A 25 15.73 -20.22 -5.33
C GLY A 25 14.23 -20.52 -5.39
N THR A 26 13.42 -19.50 -5.12
CA THR A 26 11.96 -19.56 -5.30
C THR A 26 11.50 -18.26 -5.94
N ALA A 27 10.98 -18.33 -7.16
CA ALA A 27 10.52 -17.14 -7.89
C ALA A 27 9.40 -16.43 -7.13
N GLY A 28 9.43 -15.08 -7.16
CA GLY A 28 8.46 -14.23 -6.46
C GLY A 28 8.73 -14.01 -4.97
N PHE A 29 9.78 -14.60 -4.40
CA PHE A 29 10.17 -14.38 -3.00
C PHE A 29 11.56 -13.76 -2.92
N TYR A 30 11.68 -12.66 -2.17
CA TYR A 30 12.93 -11.93 -2.00
C TYR A 30 13.28 -11.77 -0.53
N THR A 31 14.59 -11.81 -0.25
CA THR A 31 15.15 -11.51 1.06
C THR A 31 15.72 -10.10 1.01
N PHE A 32 15.25 -9.23 1.90
CA PHE A 32 15.92 -7.96 2.16
C PHE A 32 17.18 -8.21 2.99
N GLY A 33 18.34 -7.81 2.45
CA GLY A 33 19.61 -7.85 3.16
C GLY A 33 19.72 -6.73 4.19
N PRO A 34 20.88 -6.57 4.88
CA PRO A 34 21.01 -5.59 5.95
C PRO A 34 20.66 -4.15 5.54
N GLN A 35 21.08 -3.70 4.36
CA GLN A 35 20.80 -2.33 3.90
C GLN A 35 19.36 -2.17 3.43
N GLY A 36 18.81 -3.18 2.75
CA GLY A 36 17.43 -3.12 2.27
C GLY A 36 16.41 -3.29 3.37
N ALA A 37 16.72 -4.08 4.41
CA ALA A 37 15.89 -4.19 5.60
C ALA A 37 15.83 -2.85 6.35
N ALA A 38 16.97 -2.14 6.45
CA ALA A 38 17.02 -0.80 7.03
C ALA A 38 16.25 0.22 6.18
N LEU A 39 16.50 0.29 4.87
CA LEU A 39 15.78 1.18 3.93
C LEU A 39 14.26 0.92 3.98
N LYS A 40 13.84 -0.35 3.87
CA LYS A 40 12.43 -0.75 3.94
C LYS A 40 11.79 -0.29 5.24
N LYS A 41 12.45 -0.55 6.38
CA LYS A 41 11.96 -0.10 7.69
C LYS A 41 11.85 1.44 7.75
N ASN A 42 12.82 2.16 7.24
CA ASN A 42 12.78 3.63 7.27
C ASN A 42 11.67 4.19 6.37
N VAL A 43 11.40 3.56 5.22
CA VAL A 43 10.24 3.90 4.37
C VAL A 43 8.92 3.64 5.11
N GLU A 44 8.79 2.50 5.79
CA GLU A 44 7.63 2.20 6.63
C GLU A 44 7.48 3.21 7.78
N ASP A 45 8.58 3.57 8.46
CA ASP A 45 8.58 4.55 9.54
C ASP A 45 8.16 5.95 9.04
N ALA A 46 8.68 6.38 7.87
CA ALA A 46 8.29 7.64 7.24
C ALA A 46 6.82 7.65 6.81
N TRP A 47 6.31 6.51 6.32
CA TRP A 47 4.89 6.34 6.01
C TRP A 47 4.03 6.43 7.27
N ARG A 48 4.39 5.72 8.35
CA ARG A 48 3.67 5.81 9.64
C ARG A 48 3.64 7.24 10.17
N ASP A 49 4.77 7.94 10.13
CA ASP A 49 4.83 9.35 10.54
C ASP A 49 3.83 10.19 9.73
N ARG A 50 3.77 10.01 8.41
CA ARG A 50 2.87 10.80 7.56
C ARG A 50 1.40 10.42 7.71
N PHE A 51 1.05 9.15 7.48
CA PHE A 51 -0.32 8.69 7.27
C PHE A 51 -0.99 8.22 8.56
N THR A 52 -0.23 7.67 9.52
CA THR A 52 -0.77 7.29 10.82
C THR A 52 -0.75 8.49 11.76
N ILE A 53 0.43 9.05 12.03
CA ILE A 53 0.62 10.01 13.12
C ILE A 53 0.12 11.41 12.75
N ARG A 54 0.60 11.99 11.64
CA ARG A 54 0.28 13.39 11.29
C ARG A 54 -1.16 13.58 10.79
N GLU A 55 -1.77 12.56 10.21
CA GLU A 55 -3.20 12.57 9.85
C GLU A 55 -4.12 12.19 11.02
N GLY A 56 -3.57 11.67 12.13
CA GLY A 56 -4.36 11.32 13.32
C GLY A 56 -5.12 9.99 13.21
N ASN A 57 -4.68 9.12 12.30
CA ASN A 57 -5.21 7.78 12.12
C ASN A 57 -4.65 6.82 13.18
N ARG A 58 -5.19 5.60 13.23
CA ARG A 58 -4.79 4.59 14.22
C ARG A 58 -4.29 3.34 13.52
N GLU A 59 -3.15 2.83 13.96
CA GLU A 59 -2.57 1.61 13.38
C GLU A 59 -3.09 0.36 14.07
N ILE A 60 -3.33 -0.69 13.28
CA ILE A 60 -3.61 -2.05 13.77
C ILE A 60 -2.65 -3.06 13.13
N GLU A 61 -2.58 -4.25 13.72
CA GLU A 61 -1.88 -5.42 13.17
C GLU A 61 -2.82 -6.62 13.23
N ALA A 62 -3.37 -7.01 12.08
CA ALA A 62 -4.27 -8.15 11.95
C ALA A 62 -3.49 -9.41 11.50
N PRO A 63 -4.02 -10.63 11.78
CA PRO A 63 -3.46 -11.87 11.26
C PRO A 63 -3.33 -11.88 9.73
N THR A 64 -2.37 -12.64 9.22
CA THR A 64 -2.18 -12.84 7.77
C THR A 64 -2.98 -14.02 7.23
N ILE A 65 -3.43 -14.93 8.10
CA ILE A 65 -4.29 -16.06 7.75
C ILE A 65 -5.70 -15.73 8.20
N MET A 66 -6.67 -15.82 7.30
CA MET A 66 -8.09 -15.61 7.59
C MET A 66 -8.92 -16.80 7.08
N PRO A 67 -10.06 -17.10 7.71
CA PRO A 67 -10.90 -18.20 7.29
C PRO A 67 -11.61 -17.89 5.97
N GLU A 68 -11.90 -18.94 5.19
CA GLU A 68 -12.55 -18.87 3.87
C GLU A 68 -13.77 -17.92 3.79
N PRO A 69 -14.73 -17.90 4.75
CA PRO A 69 -15.90 -17.03 4.67
C PRO A 69 -15.59 -15.53 4.57
N VAL A 70 -14.42 -15.07 5.04
CA VAL A 70 -14.00 -13.67 4.89
C VAL A 70 -13.75 -13.32 3.42
N PHE A 71 -13.20 -14.27 2.66
CA PHE A 71 -12.88 -14.09 1.25
C PHE A 71 -14.05 -14.41 0.32
N GLU A 72 -14.98 -15.24 0.78
CA GLU A 72 -16.32 -15.35 0.18
C GLU A 72 -17.05 -14.01 0.29
N ALA A 73 -17.14 -13.43 1.50
CA ALA A 73 -17.86 -12.18 1.74
C ALA A 73 -17.30 -11.02 0.90
N SER A 74 -15.98 -10.88 0.85
CA SER A 74 -15.32 -9.82 0.06
C SER A 74 -15.33 -10.06 -1.45
N GLY A 75 -15.70 -11.26 -1.92
CA GLY A 75 -15.74 -11.62 -3.34
C GLY A 75 -14.39 -12.03 -3.95
N HIS A 76 -13.33 -12.15 -3.14
CA HIS A 76 -12.01 -12.57 -3.62
C HIS A 76 -12.03 -13.99 -4.20
N LEU A 77 -12.83 -14.91 -3.63
CA LEU A 77 -12.87 -16.28 -4.14
C LEU A 77 -13.57 -16.42 -5.50
N ASP A 78 -14.36 -15.41 -5.91
CA ASP A 78 -15.09 -15.41 -7.17
C ASP A 78 -14.39 -14.61 -8.28
N THR A 79 -13.46 -13.71 -7.91
CA THR A 79 -12.95 -12.68 -8.83
C THR A 79 -11.42 -12.54 -8.82
N PHE A 80 -10.71 -13.23 -7.91
CA PHE A 80 -9.27 -13.09 -7.74
C PHE A 80 -8.49 -14.19 -8.47
N ASP A 81 -8.83 -14.37 -9.74
CA ASP A 81 -8.24 -15.36 -10.63
C ASP A 81 -7.53 -14.66 -11.80
N ASP A 82 -6.36 -15.18 -12.18
CA ASP A 82 -5.66 -14.79 -13.42
C ASP A 82 -5.85 -15.86 -14.50
N MET A 83 -5.74 -15.45 -15.75
CA MET A 83 -5.76 -16.38 -16.89
C MET A 83 -4.43 -17.11 -17.05
N LEU A 84 -4.43 -18.42 -16.82
CA LEU A 84 -3.26 -19.29 -16.87
C LEU A 84 -3.21 -20.06 -18.18
N VAL A 85 -2.04 -20.08 -18.82
CA VAL A 85 -1.71 -21.06 -19.87
C VAL A 85 -0.42 -21.80 -19.52
N GLU A 86 -0.46 -23.13 -19.49
CA GLU A 86 0.70 -23.98 -19.21
C GLU A 86 1.29 -24.54 -20.51
N CYS A 87 2.58 -24.30 -20.75
CA CYS A 87 3.24 -24.82 -21.94
C CYS A 87 3.33 -26.36 -21.89
N PRO A 88 2.81 -27.10 -22.88
CA PRO A 88 2.78 -28.56 -22.85
C PRO A 88 4.16 -29.22 -23.04
N GLU A 89 5.18 -28.46 -23.46
CA GLU A 89 6.53 -28.98 -23.67
C GLU A 89 7.45 -28.78 -22.46
N CYS A 90 7.52 -27.56 -21.91
CA CYS A 90 8.38 -27.25 -20.78
C CYS A 90 7.67 -27.23 -19.42
N GLY A 91 6.33 -27.21 -19.39
CA GLY A 91 5.54 -27.10 -18.17
C GLY A 91 5.61 -25.73 -17.49
N GLU A 92 6.12 -24.70 -18.19
CA GLU A 92 6.16 -23.34 -17.68
C GLU A 92 4.77 -22.71 -17.79
N SER A 93 4.35 -22.04 -16.72
CA SER A 93 3.09 -21.30 -16.65
C SER A 93 3.27 -19.84 -17.08
N HIS A 94 2.32 -19.34 -17.86
CA HIS A 94 2.30 -17.96 -18.32
C HIS A 94 0.93 -17.34 -18.10
N ARG A 95 0.90 -16.02 -17.88
CA ARG A 95 -0.34 -15.25 -17.94
C ARG A 95 -0.79 -15.09 -19.38
N ALA A 96 -1.97 -15.59 -19.71
CA ALA A 96 -2.47 -15.67 -21.07
C ALA A 96 -2.77 -14.28 -21.65
N ASP A 97 -3.36 -13.40 -20.85
CA ASP A 97 -3.63 -11.99 -21.14
C ASP A 97 -2.35 -11.24 -21.55
N HIS A 98 -1.30 -11.26 -20.72
CA HIS A 98 -0.02 -10.63 -21.01
C HIS A 98 0.66 -11.17 -22.29
N LEU A 99 0.46 -12.45 -22.62
CA LEU A 99 0.99 -12.99 -23.86
C LEU A 99 0.33 -12.37 -25.08
N VAL A 100 -0.99 -12.14 -25.01
CA VAL A 100 -1.77 -11.47 -26.07
C VAL A 100 -1.40 -10.00 -26.16
N GLU A 101 -1.34 -9.28 -25.05
CA GLU A 101 -0.97 -7.86 -24.99
C GLU A 101 0.43 -7.61 -25.54
N ALA A 102 1.37 -8.54 -25.34
CA ALA A 102 2.74 -8.40 -25.83
C ALA A 102 2.88 -8.46 -27.36
N VAL A 103 1.89 -8.99 -28.08
CA VAL A 103 1.96 -9.18 -29.54
C VAL A 103 0.82 -8.51 -30.31
N THR A 104 -0.21 -8.03 -29.62
CA THR A 104 -1.37 -7.35 -30.21
C THR A 104 -1.43 -5.89 -29.75
N ASP A 105 -2.30 -5.10 -30.39
CA ASP A 105 -2.60 -3.73 -29.95
C ASP A 105 -3.73 -3.70 -28.87
N ILE A 106 -4.05 -4.85 -28.26
CA ILE A 106 -5.03 -4.95 -27.17
C ILE A 106 -4.30 -4.61 -25.88
N GLU A 107 -4.75 -3.58 -25.17
CA GLU A 107 -4.11 -3.09 -23.94
C GLU A 107 -4.72 -3.67 -22.66
N ASP A 108 -5.92 -4.27 -22.74
CA ASP A 108 -6.68 -4.81 -21.60
C ASP A 108 -7.24 -6.20 -21.96
N ALA A 109 -6.35 -7.18 -22.13
CA ALA A 109 -6.76 -8.53 -22.53
C ALA A 109 -7.38 -9.32 -21.37
N GLU A 110 -7.12 -8.93 -20.12
CA GLU A 110 -7.69 -9.56 -18.92
C GLU A 110 -9.21 -9.36 -18.79
N ALA A 111 -9.77 -8.32 -19.42
CA ALA A 111 -11.21 -8.10 -19.49
C ALA A 111 -11.95 -9.02 -20.49
N LEU A 112 -11.23 -9.77 -21.34
CA LEU A 112 -11.81 -10.65 -22.34
C LEU A 112 -12.19 -12.02 -21.74
N PRO A 113 -13.20 -12.73 -22.28
CA PRO A 113 -13.44 -14.12 -21.88
C PRO A 113 -12.22 -15.00 -22.19
N GLY A 114 -11.86 -15.93 -21.29
CA GLY A 114 -10.70 -16.82 -21.50
C GLY A 114 -10.71 -17.57 -22.85
N SER A 115 -11.89 -17.93 -23.35
CA SER A 115 -12.05 -18.54 -24.70
C SER A 115 -11.67 -17.59 -25.84
N GLU A 116 -11.89 -16.29 -25.68
CA GLU A 116 -11.48 -15.29 -26.68
C GLU A 116 -9.96 -15.08 -26.63
N VAL A 117 -9.37 -15.13 -25.44
CA VAL A 117 -7.90 -15.12 -25.26
C VAL A 117 -7.25 -16.37 -25.89
N GLU A 118 -7.87 -17.55 -25.75
CA GLU A 118 -7.43 -18.77 -26.46
C GLU A 118 -7.43 -18.58 -27.99
N GLU A 119 -8.50 -17.98 -28.54
CA GLU A 119 -8.60 -17.68 -29.97
C GLU A 119 -7.51 -16.69 -30.40
N LEU A 120 -7.26 -15.64 -29.62
CA LEU A 120 -6.21 -14.65 -29.89
C LEU A 120 -4.80 -15.26 -29.86
N ILE A 121 -4.54 -16.18 -28.92
CA ILE A 121 -3.28 -16.95 -28.87
C ILE A 121 -3.09 -17.77 -30.15
N ALA A 122 -4.16 -18.43 -30.62
CA ALA A 122 -4.11 -19.24 -31.83
C ALA A 122 -3.96 -18.40 -33.11
N ASP A 123 -4.74 -17.32 -33.24
CA ASP A 123 -4.78 -16.47 -34.44
C ASP A 123 -3.49 -15.67 -34.64
N ASN A 124 -2.77 -15.37 -33.56
CA ASN A 124 -1.50 -14.63 -33.60
C ASN A 124 -0.27 -15.56 -33.53
N ASP A 125 -0.45 -16.89 -33.65
CA ASP A 125 0.63 -17.88 -33.60
C ASP A 125 1.55 -17.70 -32.36
N ILE A 126 0.97 -17.35 -31.21
CA ILE A 126 1.74 -17.06 -29.99
C ILE A 126 2.45 -18.32 -29.51
N ALA A 127 3.74 -18.19 -29.20
CA ALA A 127 4.59 -19.27 -28.73
C ALA A 127 5.05 -19.02 -27.29
N CYS A 128 5.35 -20.10 -26.58
CA CYS A 128 5.92 -20.06 -25.24
C CYS A 128 7.22 -19.23 -25.25
N PRO A 129 7.31 -18.14 -24.45
CA PRO A 129 8.50 -17.32 -24.37
C PRO A 129 9.76 -18.08 -23.92
N SER A 130 9.58 -19.16 -23.16
CA SER A 130 10.68 -19.93 -22.56
C SER A 130 11.31 -20.94 -23.50
N CYS A 131 10.54 -21.60 -24.36
CA CYS A 131 11.03 -22.70 -25.22
C CYS A 131 10.63 -22.60 -26.70
N GLY A 132 9.74 -21.67 -27.06
CA GLY A 132 9.29 -21.44 -28.44
C GLY A 132 8.24 -22.40 -28.96
N THR A 133 7.68 -23.27 -28.11
CA THR A 133 6.57 -24.17 -28.47
C THR A 133 5.31 -23.35 -28.75
N ALA A 134 4.60 -23.63 -29.84
CA ALA A 134 3.32 -22.99 -30.14
C ALA A 134 2.28 -23.28 -29.04
N LEU A 135 1.59 -22.23 -28.59
CA LEU A 135 0.54 -22.33 -27.56
C LEU A 135 -0.87 -22.42 -28.17
N ALA A 136 -0.98 -22.40 -29.50
CA ALA A 136 -2.25 -22.57 -30.20
C ALA A 136 -2.94 -23.89 -29.80
N GLY A 137 -4.19 -23.78 -29.31
CA GLY A 137 -4.99 -24.92 -28.86
C GLY A 137 -4.66 -25.44 -27.46
N VAL A 138 -3.85 -24.71 -26.68
CA VAL A 138 -3.70 -24.91 -25.24
C VAL A 138 -4.82 -24.16 -24.52
N THR A 139 -5.46 -24.81 -23.55
CA THR A 139 -6.56 -24.23 -22.77
C THR A 139 -6.05 -23.11 -21.85
N VAL A 140 -6.82 -22.03 -21.77
CA VAL A 140 -6.67 -20.98 -20.77
C VAL A 140 -7.59 -21.32 -19.60
N GLU A 141 -7.01 -21.44 -18.41
CA GLU A 141 -7.72 -21.79 -17.18
C GLU A 141 -7.71 -20.61 -16.21
N ASP A 142 -8.79 -20.44 -15.45
CA ASP A 142 -8.82 -19.47 -14.35
C ASP A 142 -8.01 -20.03 -13.18
N PHE A 143 -7.06 -19.23 -12.69
CA PHE A 143 -6.15 -19.62 -11.62
C PHE A 143 -6.23 -18.67 -10.43
N ASN A 144 -6.69 -19.19 -9.30
CA ASN A 144 -6.82 -18.41 -8.08
C ASN A 144 -5.47 -17.96 -7.53
N LEU A 145 -5.34 -16.65 -7.35
CA LEU A 145 -4.13 -16.02 -6.86
C LEU A 145 -4.01 -16.06 -5.32
N MET A 146 -4.96 -16.61 -4.58
CA MET A 146 -4.82 -16.73 -3.13
C MET A 146 -4.04 -17.98 -2.73
N PHE A 147 -3.14 -17.85 -1.75
CA PHE A 147 -2.50 -19.01 -1.16
C PHE A 147 -3.43 -19.68 -0.15
N ALA A 148 -4.00 -20.82 -0.52
CA ALA A 148 -4.83 -21.64 0.36
C ALA A 148 -4.01 -22.33 1.47
N THR A 149 -4.63 -22.52 2.63
CA THR A 149 -4.10 -23.24 3.79
C THR A 149 -5.21 -23.87 4.63
N ASP A 150 -4.81 -24.69 5.60
CA ASP A 150 -5.71 -25.37 6.54
C ASP A 150 -5.52 -24.80 7.95
N ILE A 151 -6.60 -24.28 8.55
CA ILE A 151 -6.61 -23.77 9.93
C ILE A 151 -6.94 -24.93 10.88
N GLY A 152 -5.91 -25.38 11.59
CA GLY A 152 -6.00 -26.46 12.58
C GLY A 152 -5.75 -27.86 11.99
N PRO A 153 -5.54 -28.89 12.84
CA PRO A 153 -5.33 -30.25 12.39
C PRO A 153 -6.64 -31.07 12.28
N GLY A 154 -6.71 -32.02 11.35
CA GLY A 154 -7.82 -33.00 11.27
C GLY A 154 -8.95 -32.52 10.36
N ASP A 155 -10.14 -32.31 10.94
CA ASP A 155 -11.26 -31.62 10.27
C ASP A 155 -10.94 -30.11 10.23
N ALA A 156 -9.89 -29.77 9.49
CA ALA A 156 -9.36 -28.42 9.40
C ALA A 156 -10.35 -27.48 8.71
N GLN A 157 -10.35 -26.22 9.14
CA GLN A 157 -11.13 -25.18 8.48
C GLN A 157 -10.32 -24.59 7.33
N PRO A 158 -10.86 -24.51 6.10
CA PRO A 158 -10.20 -23.83 4.99
C PRO A 158 -9.90 -22.37 5.34
N GLY A 159 -8.73 -21.90 4.92
CA GLY A 159 -8.32 -20.52 5.08
C GLY A 159 -7.32 -20.13 4.00
N TYR A 160 -7.00 -18.84 3.96
CA TYR A 160 -6.09 -18.30 2.97
C TYR A 160 -5.14 -17.30 3.62
N LEU A 161 -3.95 -17.17 3.05
CA LEU A 161 -3.11 -16.01 3.30
C LEU A 161 -3.76 -14.80 2.60
N ARG A 162 -3.87 -13.69 3.31
CA ARG A 162 -4.56 -12.48 2.83
C ARG A 162 -3.87 -11.90 1.57
N PRO A 163 -4.63 -11.57 0.51
CA PRO A 163 -4.09 -10.98 -0.72
C PRO A 163 -3.91 -9.45 -0.65
N GLU A 164 -4.48 -8.85 0.38
CA GLU A 164 -4.38 -7.44 0.76
C GLU A 164 -4.45 -7.31 2.29
N THR A 165 -4.13 -6.14 2.85
CA THR A 165 -4.25 -5.90 4.30
C THR A 165 -5.60 -5.30 4.70
N ALA A 166 -6.31 -4.64 3.78
CA ALA A 166 -7.60 -3.97 3.98
C ALA A 166 -8.65 -4.87 4.66
N GLN A 167 -8.78 -6.15 4.26
CA GLN A 167 -9.72 -7.09 4.90
C GLN A 167 -9.49 -7.25 6.41
N GLY A 168 -8.24 -7.14 6.88
CA GLY A 168 -7.92 -7.18 8.31
C GLY A 168 -8.43 -5.96 9.08
N ILE A 169 -8.72 -4.86 8.38
CA ILE A 169 -9.35 -3.66 8.92
C ILE A 169 -10.87 -3.80 8.86
N PHE A 170 -11.43 -4.20 7.71
CA PHE A 170 -12.88 -4.31 7.52
C PHE A 170 -13.54 -5.31 8.47
N VAL A 171 -12.98 -6.52 8.60
CA VAL A 171 -13.54 -7.56 9.50
C VAL A 171 -13.57 -7.09 10.96
N GLU A 172 -12.63 -6.25 11.36
CA GLU A 172 -12.54 -5.71 12.72
C GLU A 172 -13.34 -4.41 12.92
N PHE A 173 -14.01 -3.90 11.88
CA PHE A 173 -14.78 -2.65 11.94
C PHE A 173 -15.76 -2.57 13.11
N PRO A 174 -16.52 -3.63 13.48
CA PRO A 174 -17.42 -3.59 14.64
C PRO A 174 -16.72 -3.20 15.94
N ARG A 175 -15.44 -3.57 16.12
CA ARG A 175 -14.62 -3.14 17.26
C ARG A 175 -14.00 -1.76 17.04
N LEU A 176 -13.52 -1.48 15.84
CA LEU A 176 -12.82 -0.24 15.52
C LEU A 176 -13.73 1.00 15.67
N LYS A 177 -15.00 0.88 15.27
CA LYS A 177 -16.00 1.94 15.46
C LYS A 177 -16.25 2.26 16.93
N GLU A 178 -16.12 1.29 17.85
CA GLU A 178 -16.24 1.54 19.29
C GLU A 178 -15.06 2.40 19.80
N TYR A 179 -13.85 2.14 19.31
CA TYR A 179 -12.70 2.98 19.64
C TYR A 179 -12.87 4.38 19.06
N ALA A 180 -13.49 4.52 17.89
CA ALA A 180 -13.89 5.82 17.33
C ALA A 180 -15.09 6.45 18.08
N ARG A 181 -15.67 5.73 19.05
CA ARG A 181 -16.86 6.10 19.83
C ARG A 181 -18.07 6.39 18.94
N GLY A 182 -18.17 5.68 17.81
CA GLY A 182 -19.23 5.84 16.83
C GLY A 182 -19.22 7.20 16.12
N ASN A 183 -18.06 7.89 16.06
CA ASN A 183 -17.95 9.15 15.31
C ASN A 183 -17.21 8.89 14.00
N LEU A 184 -17.68 9.54 12.94
CA LEU A 184 -17.00 9.69 11.66
C LEU A 184 -16.49 11.15 11.54
N PRO A 185 -15.45 11.40 10.73
CA PRO A 185 -14.64 10.42 10.03
C PRO A 185 -13.56 9.84 10.96
N PHE A 186 -13.09 8.62 10.67
CA PHE A 186 -11.89 8.06 11.32
C PHE A 186 -11.13 7.13 10.38
N GLY A 187 -9.80 7.13 10.47
CA GLY A 187 -8.95 6.28 9.63
C GLY A 187 -8.19 5.22 10.43
N ILE A 188 -8.04 4.05 9.82
CA ILE A 188 -7.27 2.92 10.34
C ILE A 188 -6.17 2.57 9.36
N THR A 189 -4.93 2.50 9.83
CA THR A 189 -3.78 2.11 9.01
C THR A 189 -3.31 0.70 9.36
N GLN A 190 -2.73 0.00 8.39
CA GLN A 190 -2.03 -1.26 8.63
C GLN A 190 -0.82 -1.37 7.72
N ILE A 191 0.31 -1.82 8.29
CA ILE A 191 1.49 -2.20 7.53
C ILE A 191 1.74 -3.68 7.77
N GLY A 192 1.81 -4.47 6.71
CA GLY A 192 2.10 -5.89 6.85
C GLY A 192 2.21 -6.64 5.54
N PRO A 193 2.54 -7.93 5.59
CA PRO A 193 2.65 -8.73 4.39
C PRO A 193 1.26 -9.06 3.82
N ALA A 194 1.23 -9.17 2.50
CA ALA A 194 0.15 -9.68 1.68
C ALA A 194 0.74 -10.66 0.66
N TYR A 195 -0.12 -11.55 0.17
CA TYR A 195 0.30 -12.72 -0.60
C TYR A 195 -0.55 -12.90 -1.85
N ARG A 196 0.10 -12.94 -3.01
CA ARG A 196 -0.56 -13.22 -4.29
C ARG A 196 0.21 -14.34 -4.97
N ASN A 197 -0.42 -15.43 -5.35
CA ASN A 197 0.22 -16.59 -5.98
C ASN A 197 0.50 -16.32 -7.46
N GLU A 198 1.15 -15.19 -7.74
CA GLU A 198 1.49 -14.69 -9.06
C GLU A 198 2.07 -15.78 -9.95
N ILE A 199 1.51 -15.90 -11.15
CA ILE A 199 1.83 -16.94 -12.13
C ILE A 199 3.28 -16.75 -12.60
N SER A 200 3.67 -15.52 -12.95
CA SER A 200 5.00 -15.23 -13.48
C SER A 200 5.66 -14.02 -12.80
N PRO A 201 6.27 -14.22 -11.61
CA PRO A 201 6.96 -13.15 -10.90
C PRO A 201 8.18 -12.64 -11.67
N ARG A 202 8.30 -11.31 -11.83
CA ARG A 202 9.36 -10.66 -12.63
C ARG A 202 9.68 -9.25 -12.14
N GLY A 203 10.81 -8.70 -12.59
CA GLY A 203 11.15 -7.29 -12.38
C GLY A 203 11.69 -6.93 -10.99
N GLY A 204 12.28 -7.86 -10.25
CA GLY A 204 12.76 -7.58 -8.89
C GLY A 204 11.63 -7.56 -7.88
N LEU A 205 11.44 -6.43 -7.18
CA LEU A 205 10.39 -6.21 -6.19
C LEU A 205 9.04 -5.74 -6.81
N LEU A 206 8.92 -5.71 -8.14
CA LEU A 206 7.73 -5.22 -8.84
C LEU A 206 6.56 -6.21 -8.81
N ARG A 207 6.82 -7.49 -9.15
CA ARG A 207 5.82 -8.57 -9.12
C ARG A 207 6.31 -9.71 -8.23
N LEU A 208 5.69 -9.82 -7.06
CA LEU A 208 6.09 -10.71 -5.97
C LEU A 208 4.93 -11.60 -5.52
N ARG A 209 5.27 -12.69 -4.84
CA ARG A 209 4.30 -13.59 -4.20
C ARG A 209 4.03 -13.28 -2.74
N GLU A 210 5.00 -12.64 -2.10
CA GLU A 210 4.90 -12.07 -0.75
C GLU A 210 5.49 -10.67 -0.82
N PHE A 211 4.72 -9.67 -0.40
CA PHE A 211 5.15 -8.29 -0.39
C PHE A 211 4.51 -7.55 0.79
N THR A 212 5.10 -6.43 1.20
CA THR A 212 4.55 -5.58 2.25
C THR A 212 3.72 -4.46 1.64
N GLN A 213 2.50 -4.32 2.14
CA GLN A 213 1.65 -3.15 1.86
C GLN A 213 1.57 -2.26 3.09
N ALA A 214 1.32 -0.98 2.85
CA ALA A 214 0.91 -0.01 3.86
C ALA A 214 -0.40 0.62 3.38
N GLU A 215 -1.50 0.30 4.06
CA GLU A 215 -2.86 0.67 3.65
C GLU A 215 -3.53 1.51 4.73
N LEU A 216 -4.42 2.41 4.29
CA LEU A 216 -5.24 3.26 5.14
C LEU A 216 -6.70 3.11 4.70
N GLU A 217 -7.57 2.67 5.59
CA GLU A 217 -9.02 2.76 5.39
C GLU A 217 -9.56 3.99 6.11
N GLN A 218 -9.92 5.02 5.35
CA GLN A 218 -10.58 6.21 5.86
C GLN A 218 -12.10 6.04 5.79
N PHE A 219 -12.73 5.81 6.94
CA PHE A 219 -14.19 5.72 7.06
C PHE A 219 -14.79 7.12 7.17
N ILE A 220 -15.79 7.40 6.34
CA ILE A 220 -16.44 8.72 6.24
C ILE A 220 -17.96 8.58 6.16
N ASP A 221 -18.66 9.61 6.62
CA ASP A 221 -20.04 9.88 6.20
C ASP A 221 -20.02 10.56 4.82
N PRO A 222 -20.55 9.94 3.76
CA PRO A 222 -20.47 10.49 2.40
C PRO A 222 -21.30 11.77 2.21
N GLU A 223 -22.23 12.08 3.11
CA GLU A 223 -23.09 13.27 3.02
C GLU A 223 -22.56 14.46 3.83
N GLU A 224 -21.86 14.19 4.94
CA GLU A 224 -21.42 15.23 5.90
C GLU A 224 -19.91 15.45 5.96
N ASP A 225 -19.10 14.42 5.73
CA ASP A 225 -17.66 14.51 5.96
C ASP A 225 -16.90 15.01 4.72
N GLU A 226 -16.27 16.19 4.87
CA GLU A 226 -15.36 16.76 3.88
C GLU A 226 -13.89 16.59 4.32
N PRO A 227 -12.96 16.31 3.38
CA PRO A 227 -11.54 16.28 3.71
C PRO A 227 -11.03 17.68 4.03
N PRO A 228 -9.94 17.83 4.80
CA PRO A 228 -9.30 19.11 5.02
C PRO A 228 -8.46 19.54 3.80
N LEU A 229 -9.13 19.70 2.65
CA LEU A 229 -8.55 19.92 1.33
C LEU A 229 -7.61 21.12 1.32
N ASP A 230 -7.93 22.19 2.04
CA ASP A 230 -7.12 23.41 2.20
C ASP A 230 -5.64 23.14 2.51
N ARG A 231 -5.32 22.02 3.18
CA ARG A 231 -3.95 21.66 3.51
C ARG A 231 -3.12 21.29 2.28
N VAL A 232 -3.75 20.86 1.19
CA VAL A 232 -3.08 20.33 0.00
C VAL A 232 -3.54 20.98 -1.31
N ARG A 233 -4.45 21.97 -1.28
CA ARG A 233 -4.97 22.64 -2.49
C ARG A 233 -3.87 23.16 -3.41
N ASP A 234 -2.77 23.65 -2.84
CA ASP A 234 -1.62 24.23 -3.55
C ASP A 234 -0.65 23.20 -4.14
N VAL A 235 -0.81 21.91 -3.81
CA VAL A 235 0.10 20.86 -4.26
C VAL A 235 -0.08 20.69 -5.77
N SER A 236 0.97 20.99 -6.54
CA SER A 236 1.00 20.75 -7.98
C SER A 236 1.01 19.27 -8.27
N VAL A 237 0.25 18.78 -9.25
CA VAL A 237 0.14 17.37 -9.61
C VAL A 237 0.19 17.20 -11.13
N ARG A 238 0.86 16.13 -11.57
CA ARG A 238 0.81 15.65 -12.95
C ARG A 238 -0.21 14.53 -12.99
N LEU A 239 -1.32 14.76 -13.66
CA LEU A 239 -2.42 13.79 -13.79
C LEU A 239 -2.43 13.19 -15.19
N TYR A 240 -2.81 11.92 -15.29
CA TYR A 240 -3.15 11.25 -16.54
C TYR A 240 -4.58 10.71 -16.45
N PRO A 241 -5.60 11.58 -16.62
CA PRO A 241 -7.01 11.19 -16.48
C PRO A 241 -7.43 10.16 -17.54
N ALA A 242 -8.50 9.41 -17.26
CA ALA A 242 -9.02 8.41 -18.20
C ALA A 242 -9.44 9.05 -19.55
N THR A 243 -9.91 10.30 -19.52
CA THR A 243 -10.28 11.05 -20.73
C THR A 243 -9.09 11.34 -21.63
N GLU A 244 -7.92 11.63 -21.05
CA GLU A 244 -6.69 11.87 -21.81
C GLU A 244 -6.09 10.56 -22.30
N GLN A 245 -6.11 9.50 -21.48
CA GLN A 245 -5.67 8.16 -21.89
C GLN A 245 -6.40 7.67 -23.16
N GLN A 246 -7.69 7.95 -23.29
CA GLN A 246 -8.50 7.53 -24.43
C GLN A 246 -8.42 8.50 -25.63
N ALA A 247 -7.76 9.64 -25.48
CA ALA A 247 -7.64 10.64 -26.54
C ALA A 247 -6.49 10.28 -27.49
N ALA A 248 -6.70 10.43 -28.79
CA ALA A 248 -5.70 10.10 -29.82
C ALA A 248 -4.39 10.91 -29.71
N ASP A 249 -4.46 12.10 -29.11
CA ASP A 249 -3.33 12.99 -28.82
C ASP A 249 -3.36 13.43 -27.34
N GLY A 250 -3.80 12.53 -26.44
CA GLY A 250 -3.88 12.80 -25.01
C GLY A 250 -2.52 13.13 -24.40
N ASP A 251 -2.52 14.04 -23.42
CA ASP A 251 -1.30 14.47 -22.73
C ASP A 251 -1.56 14.57 -21.21
N TYR A 252 -0.51 14.79 -20.44
CA TYR A 252 -0.64 15.00 -19.01
C TYR A 252 -1.32 16.33 -18.68
N VAL A 253 -2.14 16.31 -17.64
CA VAL A 253 -2.74 17.51 -17.06
C VAL A 253 -1.88 17.95 -15.88
N GLU A 254 -1.12 19.02 -16.09
CA GLU A 254 -0.36 19.71 -15.04
C GLU A 254 -1.26 20.76 -14.36
N THR A 255 -1.57 20.56 -13.09
CA THR A 255 -2.52 21.40 -12.34
C THR A 255 -2.20 21.37 -10.84
N THR A 256 -3.06 21.94 -10.00
CA THR A 256 -3.02 21.76 -8.54
C THR A 256 -4.13 20.84 -8.07
N VAL A 257 -3.97 20.19 -6.91
CA VAL A 257 -5.02 19.35 -6.31
C VAL A 257 -6.33 20.14 -6.17
N GLY A 258 -6.27 21.40 -5.74
CA GLY A 258 -7.45 22.23 -5.57
C GLY A 258 -8.18 22.48 -6.89
N GLU A 259 -7.45 22.87 -7.94
CA GLU A 259 -8.04 23.09 -9.27
C GLU A 259 -8.59 21.80 -9.87
N ALA A 260 -7.87 20.68 -9.76
CA ALA A 260 -8.31 19.38 -10.27
C ALA A 260 -9.62 18.90 -9.62
N VAL A 261 -9.79 19.13 -8.31
CA VAL A 261 -11.04 18.81 -7.61
C VAL A 261 -12.15 19.79 -7.99
N ASP A 262 -11.87 21.10 -8.01
CA ASP A 262 -12.87 22.13 -8.35
C ASP A 262 -13.40 21.98 -9.79
N GLU A 263 -12.55 21.54 -10.73
CA GLU A 263 -12.89 21.30 -12.13
C GLU A 263 -13.48 19.89 -12.39
N GLY A 264 -13.49 19.02 -11.38
CA GLY A 264 -14.01 17.66 -11.47
C GLY A 264 -13.14 16.69 -12.26
N VAL A 265 -11.84 17.00 -12.44
CA VAL A 265 -10.86 16.05 -12.99
C VAL A 265 -10.64 14.91 -12.00
N ILE A 266 -10.45 15.23 -10.72
CA ILE A 266 -10.49 14.26 -9.62
C ILE A 266 -11.91 14.30 -9.07
N GLY A 267 -12.64 13.18 -9.18
CA GLY A 267 -14.06 13.14 -8.85
C GLY A 267 -14.32 13.21 -7.35
N SER A 268 -13.48 12.56 -6.55
CA SER A 268 -13.60 12.57 -5.09
C SER A 268 -12.65 13.58 -4.43
N PRO A 269 -13.16 14.56 -3.66
CA PRO A 269 -12.32 15.46 -2.87
C PRO A 269 -11.41 14.72 -1.87
N TRP A 270 -11.89 13.60 -1.31
CA TRP A 270 -11.10 12.78 -0.38
C TRP A 270 -9.94 12.08 -1.07
N VAL A 271 -10.16 11.55 -2.29
CA VAL A 271 -9.07 11.03 -3.13
C VAL A 271 -8.07 12.15 -3.41
N GLY A 272 -8.54 13.30 -3.90
CA GLY A 272 -7.68 14.46 -4.15
C GLY A 272 -6.85 14.89 -2.93
N TYR A 273 -7.46 14.87 -1.73
CA TYR A 273 -6.76 15.12 -0.48
C TYR A 273 -5.57 14.17 -0.30
N TYR A 274 -5.82 12.86 -0.42
CA TYR A 274 -4.78 11.85 -0.23
C TYR A 274 -3.74 11.81 -1.35
N LEU A 275 -4.08 12.17 -2.59
CA LEU A 275 -3.07 12.40 -3.65
C LEU A 275 -2.11 13.52 -3.26
N GLY A 276 -2.62 14.64 -2.75
CA GLY A 276 -1.79 15.75 -2.28
C GLY A 276 -0.93 15.40 -1.06
N VAL A 277 -1.49 14.62 -0.12
CA VAL A 277 -0.75 14.08 1.03
C VAL A 277 0.38 13.16 0.57
N ALA A 278 0.10 12.25 -0.36
CA ALA A 278 1.05 11.28 -0.87
C ALA A 278 2.15 11.92 -1.70
N LYS A 279 1.84 12.90 -2.56
CA LYS A 279 2.85 13.60 -3.34
C LYS A 279 3.92 14.25 -2.46
N ARG A 280 3.51 14.93 -1.37
CA ARG A 280 4.46 15.51 -0.41
C ARG A 280 5.27 14.44 0.34
N TRP A 281 4.71 13.26 0.54
CA TRP A 281 5.43 12.15 1.16
C TRP A 281 6.47 11.54 0.22
N TYR A 282 6.10 11.30 -1.04
CA TYR A 282 7.01 10.79 -2.07
C TYR A 282 8.20 11.73 -2.31
N ASP A 283 7.95 13.04 -2.38
CA ASP A 283 8.99 14.08 -2.42
C ASP A 283 9.96 13.96 -1.25
N ARG A 284 9.42 13.92 -0.02
CA ARG A 284 10.20 13.85 1.23
C ARG A 284 11.10 12.62 1.32
N ILE A 285 10.68 11.47 0.78
CA ILE A 285 11.47 10.24 0.84
C ILE A 285 12.45 10.09 -0.33
N GLY A 286 12.44 11.02 -1.29
CA GLY A 286 13.40 11.05 -2.40
C GLY A 286 12.91 10.42 -3.71
N VAL A 287 11.60 10.31 -3.94
CA VAL A 287 11.09 9.97 -5.29
C VAL A 287 11.22 11.18 -6.19
N ASP A 288 12.03 11.07 -7.24
CA ASP A 288 12.08 12.04 -8.35
C ASP A 288 10.69 12.33 -8.94
N LEU A 289 10.18 13.54 -8.66
CA LEU A 289 8.85 13.99 -9.08
C LEU A 289 8.74 14.32 -10.57
N ASP A 290 9.86 14.52 -11.29
CA ASP A 290 9.83 14.70 -12.74
C ASP A 290 9.47 13.39 -13.47
N ARG A 291 9.72 12.26 -12.79
CA ARG A 291 9.45 10.88 -13.23
C ARG A 291 8.26 10.26 -12.50
N PHE A 292 7.37 11.08 -11.96
CA PHE A 292 6.20 10.67 -11.17
C PHE A 292 4.91 11.24 -11.78
N ARG A 293 3.81 10.48 -11.71
CA ARG A 293 2.46 10.94 -12.12
C ARG A 293 1.37 10.24 -11.32
N PHE A 294 0.15 10.77 -11.38
CA PHE A 294 -1.04 10.04 -10.98
C PHE A 294 -1.86 9.66 -12.22
N ARG A 295 -2.14 8.37 -12.42
CA ARG A 295 -2.95 7.87 -13.54
C ARG A 295 -4.32 7.43 -13.04
N GLN A 296 -5.39 7.86 -13.70
CA GLN A 296 -6.74 7.40 -13.34
C GLN A 296 -7.02 6.05 -13.98
N HIS A 297 -7.70 5.14 -13.28
CA HIS A 297 -8.13 3.87 -13.87
C HIS A 297 -9.14 4.10 -15.00
N LEU A 298 -9.02 3.30 -16.06
CA LEU A 298 -10.04 3.23 -17.10
C LEU A 298 -11.30 2.52 -16.59
N ALA A 299 -12.42 2.68 -17.30
CA ALA A 299 -13.69 2.13 -16.86
C ALA A 299 -13.69 0.59 -16.70
N GLY A 300 -12.87 -0.13 -17.48
CA GLY A 300 -12.70 -1.59 -17.42
C GLY A 300 -11.70 -2.07 -16.35
N GLU A 301 -10.68 -1.27 -16.05
CA GLU A 301 -9.64 -1.58 -15.05
C GLU A 301 -10.09 -1.37 -13.60
N ARG A 302 -11.10 -0.52 -13.40
CA ARG A 302 -11.58 -0.21 -12.04
C ARG A 302 -12.07 -1.48 -11.35
N ALA A 303 -11.53 -1.75 -10.17
CA ALA A 303 -12.09 -2.75 -9.28
C ALA A 303 -13.60 -2.51 -9.10
N HIS A 304 -14.38 -3.59 -9.04
CA HIS A 304 -15.85 -3.56 -9.05
C HIS A 304 -16.47 -2.70 -7.91
N TYR A 305 -15.70 -2.37 -6.88
CA TYR A 305 -16.09 -1.54 -5.74
C TYR A 305 -15.65 -0.06 -5.83
N ALA A 306 -14.78 0.32 -6.76
CA ALA A 306 -14.20 1.67 -6.81
C ALA A 306 -14.96 2.62 -7.75
N SER A 307 -15.44 3.75 -7.22
CA SER A 307 -16.13 4.79 -8.01
C SER A 307 -15.18 5.78 -8.69
N ASP A 308 -14.04 6.09 -8.06
CA ASP A 308 -12.91 6.85 -8.58
C ASP A 308 -11.63 6.20 -8.04
N CYS A 309 -10.65 6.00 -8.90
CA CYS A 309 -9.39 5.34 -8.56
C CYS A 309 -8.23 5.96 -9.32
N TRP A 310 -7.16 6.28 -8.60
CA TRP A 310 -5.94 6.86 -9.14
C TRP A 310 -4.73 6.09 -8.65
N ASP A 311 -3.82 5.74 -9.55
CA ASP A 311 -2.53 5.14 -9.24
C ASP A 311 -1.45 6.21 -9.18
N ALA A 312 -0.67 6.23 -8.10
CA ALA A 312 0.65 6.85 -8.12
C ALA A 312 1.59 5.95 -8.94
N GLU A 313 2.10 6.48 -10.03
CA GLU A 313 3.04 5.80 -10.90
C GLU A 313 4.39 6.52 -10.92
N SER A 314 5.45 5.74 -10.93
CA SER A 314 6.81 6.22 -11.07
C SER A 314 7.48 5.53 -12.26
N GLU A 315 8.26 6.27 -13.03
CA GLU A 315 8.99 5.69 -14.14
C GLU A 315 10.29 5.04 -13.64
N VAL A 316 10.45 3.75 -13.94
CA VAL A 316 11.67 2.99 -13.67
C VAL A 316 12.07 2.26 -14.95
N ASP A 317 13.22 2.60 -15.52
CA ASP A 317 13.81 1.99 -16.71
C ASP A 317 13.02 2.10 -18.03
N GLY A 318 12.24 3.17 -18.17
CA GLY A 318 11.38 3.46 -19.30
C GLY A 318 9.95 3.00 -19.10
N ASP A 319 9.67 2.25 -18.03
CA ASP A 319 8.35 1.69 -17.72
C ASP A 319 7.71 2.45 -16.55
N TRP A 320 6.42 2.78 -16.68
CA TRP A 320 5.64 3.33 -15.58
C TRP A 320 5.17 2.19 -14.68
N ILE A 321 5.51 2.27 -13.39
CA ILE A 321 5.12 1.28 -12.39
C ILE A 321 4.21 1.92 -11.35
N GLU A 322 3.08 1.27 -11.08
CA GLU A 322 2.19 1.62 -9.98
C GLU A 322 2.88 1.32 -8.64
N ILE A 323 3.01 2.33 -7.79
CA ILE A 323 3.63 2.23 -6.46
C ILE A 323 2.64 2.45 -5.32
N ALA A 324 1.46 3.01 -5.61
CA ALA A 324 0.31 3.05 -4.72
C ALA A 324 -1.00 3.29 -5.50
N GLY A 325 -2.12 2.76 -5.00
CA GLY A 325 -3.47 3.03 -5.48
C GLY A 325 -4.25 3.93 -4.49
N PHE A 326 -5.17 4.74 -5.01
CA PHE A 326 -6.01 5.65 -4.24
C PHE A 326 -7.46 5.51 -4.70
N SER A 327 -8.25 4.78 -3.92
CA SER A 327 -9.59 4.33 -4.30
C SER A 327 -10.68 4.94 -3.43
N TYR A 328 -11.79 5.36 -4.03
CA TYR A 328 -13.04 5.59 -3.30
C TYR A 328 -13.93 4.35 -3.44
N ARG A 329 -13.96 3.52 -2.39
CA ARG A 329 -14.59 2.18 -2.38
C ARG A 329 -16.07 2.18 -2.00
N SER A 330 -16.67 3.36 -1.79
CA SER A 330 -18.06 3.51 -1.31
C SER A 330 -18.30 2.67 -0.04
N ASP A 331 -19.48 2.08 0.13
CA ASP A 331 -19.84 1.23 1.28
C ASP A 331 -19.64 -0.28 1.01
N TYR A 332 -19.09 -0.65 -0.16
CA TYR A 332 -19.06 -2.02 -0.65
C TYR A 332 -18.55 -3.03 0.39
N ASP A 333 -17.35 -2.80 0.94
CA ASP A 333 -16.71 -3.75 1.85
C ASP A 333 -17.51 -3.96 3.14
N LEU A 334 -17.99 -2.87 3.73
CA LEU A 334 -18.76 -2.94 4.97
C LEU A 334 -20.14 -3.56 4.72
N SER A 335 -20.81 -3.20 3.63
CA SER A 335 -22.11 -3.78 3.25
C SER A 335 -22.01 -5.28 2.94
N LYS A 336 -20.90 -5.72 2.32
CA LYS A 336 -20.63 -7.14 2.09
C LYS A 336 -20.42 -7.89 3.39
N HIS A 337 -19.59 -7.38 4.29
CA HIS A 337 -19.37 -8.03 5.59
C HIS A 337 -20.62 -7.99 6.49
N ASP A 338 -21.43 -6.93 6.44
CA ASP A 338 -22.73 -6.86 7.16
C ASP A 338 -23.70 -7.95 6.69
N ALA A 339 -23.74 -8.22 5.38
CA ALA A 339 -24.60 -9.24 4.81
C ALA A 339 -24.19 -10.69 5.15
N HIS A 340 -22.91 -10.92 5.46
CA HIS A 340 -22.37 -12.26 5.75
C HIS A 340 -22.08 -12.49 7.25
N GLY A 341 -21.88 -11.43 8.02
CA GLY A 341 -21.53 -11.46 9.44
C GLY A 341 -22.74 -11.36 10.36
N ASP A 342 -22.54 -11.75 11.63
CA ASP A 342 -23.55 -11.64 12.68
C ASP A 342 -23.55 -10.25 13.38
N ASP A 343 -22.46 -9.49 13.23
CA ASP A 343 -22.27 -8.17 13.83
C ASP A 343 -22.65 -7.05 12.86
N ALA A 344 -23.06 -5.89 13.38
CA ALA A 344 -23.39 -4.73 12.55
C ALA A 344 -22.13 -3.99 12.07
N PHE A 345 -22.03 -3.73 10.77
CA PHE A 345 -20.96 -2.94 10.12
C PHE A 345 -21.38 -1.49 9.83
N THR A 346 -22.40 -1.02 10.55
CA THR A 346 -22.91 0.36 10.50
C THR A 346 -22.53 1.17 11.74
N VAL A 347 -22.62 2.50 11.63
CA VAL A 347 -22.50 3.46 12.75
C VAL A 347 -23.87 4.08 13.02
N PHE A 348 -24.27 4.15 14.29
CA PHE A 348 -25.50 4.85 14.67
C PHE A 348 -25.25 6.36 14.73
N LYS A 349 -25.86 7.08 13.79
CA LYS A 349 -25.83 8.55 13.71
C LYS A 349 -27.06 9.12 14.39
N ARG A 350 -26.84 9.84 15.48
CA ARG A 350 -27.93 10.47 16.23
C ARG A 350 -28.45 11.69 15.47
N TYR A 351 -29.77 11.81 15.33
CA TYR A 351 -30.38 13.04 14.80
C TYR A 351 -30.22 14.20 15.79
N ASP A 352 -30.07 15.42 15.26
CA ASP A 352 -30.13 16.65 16.06
C ASP A 352 -31.47 16.78 16.78
N GLU A 353 -32.56 16.48 16.07
CA GLU A 353 -33.92 16.44 16.60
C GLU A 353 -34.55 15.07 16.29
N PRO A 354 -35.10 14.36 17.30
CA PRO A 354 -35.76 13.08 17.07
C PRO A 354 -36.90 13.18 16.06
N LYS A 355 -36.96 12.23 15.12
CA LYS A 355 -38.03 12.13 14.13
C LYS A 355 -39.15 11.27 14.69
N SER A 356 -40.39 11.71 14.60
CA SER A 356 -41.56 10.88 14.88
C SER A 356 -42.06 10.29 13.56
N VAL A 357 -41.93 8.98 13.41
CA VAL A 357 -42.38 8.24 12.23
C VAL A 357 -43.51 7.29 12.61
N GLU A 358 -44.52 7.21 11.77
CA GLU A 358 -45.58 6.20 11.91
C GLU A 358 -45.06 4.91 11.29
N ARG A 359 -44.94 3.85 12.11
CA ARG A 359 -44.51 2.53 11.66
C ARG A 359 -45.68 1.57 11.76
N ALA A 360 -45.98 0.92 10.64
CA ALA A 360 -46.86 -0.22 10.60
C ALA A 360 -46.16 -1.41 11.25
N THR A 361 -46.81 -2.01 12.24
CA THR A 361 -46.32 -3.18 12.96
C THR A 361 -47.43 -4.24 13.01
N VAL A 362 -47.03 -5.49 13.10
CA VAL A 362 -47.92 -6.64 13.33
C VAL A 362 -47.39 -7.40 14.53
N ASP A 363 -48.30 -8.02 15.30
CA ASP A 363 -47.96 -8.92 16.40
C ASP A 363 -48.70 -10.25 16.21
N PRO A 364 -48.30 -11.08 15.24
CA PRO A 364 -49.13 -12.21 14.82
C PRO A 364 -49.37 -13.22 15.94
N ASP A 365 -50.62 -13.61 16.19
CA ASP A 365 -50.96 -14.55 17.27
C ASP A 365 -50.49 -15.98 16.92
N MET A 366 -49.30 -16.32 17.42
CA MET A 366 -48.70 -17.65 17.21
C MET A 366 -49.52 -18.80 17.79
N SER A 367 -50.45 -18.54 18.71
CA SER A 367 -51.37 -19.57 19.21
C SER A 367 -52.45 -19.96 18.20
N VAL A 368 -52.68 -19.10 17.19
CA VAL A 368 -53.56 -19.35 16.03
C VAL A 368 -52.74 -19.80 14.82
N LEU A 369 -51.66 -19.09 14.48
CA LEU A 369 -50.81 -19.42 13.33
C LEU A 369 -50.16 -20.80 13.46
N GLY A 370 -49.68 -21.16 14.65
CA GLY A 370 -49.01 -22.45 14.89
C GLY A 370 -49.90 -23.67 14.56
N PRO A 371 -51.14 -23.75 15.10
CA PRO A 371 -52.07 -24.81 14.72
C PRO A 371 -52.55 -24.80 13.27
N GLU A 372 -52.63 -23.61 12.64
CA GLU A 372 -53.19 -23.44 11.30
C GLU A 372 -52.18 -23.73 10.18
N PHE A 373 -50.95 -23.23 10.32
CA PHE A 373 -49.90 -23.32 9.30
C PHE A 373 -48.75 -24.26 9.69
N GLY A 374 -48.73 -24.77 10.91
CA GLY A 374 -47.78 -25.83 11.32
C GLY A 374 -46.32 -25.39 11.22
N GLY A 375 -45.56 -26.05 10.34
CA GLY A 375 -44.13 -25.78 10.13
C GLY A 375 -43.86 -24.40 9.51
N ASP A 376 -44.84 -23.84 8.81
CA ASP A 376 -44.71 -22.61 8.05
C ASP A 376 -45.13 -21.38 8.87
N ALA A 377 -45.65 -21.58 10.09
CA ALA A 377 -46.21 -20.52 10.93
C ALA A 377 -45.23 -19.36 11.20
N SER A 378 -43.95 -19.66 11.41
CA SER A 378 -42.93 -18.61 11.61
C SER A 378 -42.67 -17.82 10.33
N ALA A 379 -42.57 -18.51 9.19
CA ALA A 379 -42.35 -17.86 7.91
C ALA A 379 -43.56 -17.01 7.47
N VAL A 380 -44.78 -17.45 7.79
CA VAL A 380 -46.01 -16.66 7.62
C VAL A 380 -45.99 -15.40 8.49
N ALA A 381 -45.55 -15.50 9.75
CA ALA A 381 -45.42 -14.33 10.63
C ALA A 381 -44.39 -13.32 10.09
N GLU A 382 -43.21 -13.77 9.68
CA GLU A 382 -42.17 -12.94 9.06
C GLU A 382 -42.65 -12.29 7.75
N ALA A 383 -43.43 -13.02 6.93
CA ALA A 383 -44.01 -12.49 5.71
C ALA A 383 -45.08 -11.42 5.98
N LEU A 384 -45.86 -11.55 7.06
CA LEU A 384 -46.80 -10.51 7.50
C LEU A 384 -46.07 -9.25 7.97
N GLU A 385 -44.97 -9.39 8.73
CA GLU A 385 -44.13 -8.26 9.14
C GLU A 385 -43.57 -7.52 7.92
N THR A 386 -43.01 -8.26 6.96
CA THR A 386 -42.49 -7.70 5.70
C THR A 386 -43.59 -7.02 4.89
N LEU A 387 -44.79 -7.61 4.83
CA LEU A 387 -45.93 -7.03 4.12
C LEU A 387 -46.42 -5.74 4.79
N ALA A 388 -46.44 -5.69 6.13
CA ALA A 388 -46.86 -4.51 6.88
C ALA A 388 -45.94 -3.30 6.63
N GLU A 389 -44.63 -3.53 6.49
CA GLU A 389 -43.67 -2.47 6.15
C GLU A 389 -43.83 -2.00 4.69
N ARG A 390 -44.13 -2.91 3.77
CA ARG A 390 -44.20 -2.63 2.33
C ARG A 390 -45.54 -2.04 1.87
N ASP A 391 -46.63 -2.57 2.40
CA ASP A 391 -48.01 -2.26 1.99
C ASP A 391 -48.96 -2.34 3.19
N PRO A 392 -48.96 -1.31 4.06
CA PRO A 392 -49.85 -1.26 5.23
C PRO A 392 -51.34 -1.38 4.88
N ASP A 393 -51.74 -0.90 3.69
CA ASP A 393 -53.14 -0.93 3.23
C ASP A 393 -53.63 -2.37 2.99
N ALA A 394 -52.72 -3.35 2.86
CA ALA A 394 -53.06 -4.76 2.74
C ALA A 394 -53.78 -5.32 3.99
N PHE A 395 -53.70 -4.63 5.12
CA PHE A 395 -54.28 -5.03 6.40
C PHE A 395 -55.68 -4.41 6.68
N ASP A 396 -56.23 -3.61 5.75
CA ASP A 396 -57.56 -3.01 5.87
C ASP A 396 -58.72 -4.01 5.64
N GLY A 397 -58.40 -5.21 5.13
CA GLY A 397 -59.37 -6.27 4.81
C GLY A 397 -59.74 -7.17 5.99
N GLU A 398 -60.67 -8.11 5.78
CA GLU A 398 -60.97 -9.18 6.76
C GLU A 398 -59.86 -10.26 6.78
N THR A 399 -59.12 -10.40 5.69
CA THR A 399 -58.00 -11.33 5.55
C THR A 399 -56.83 -10.67 4.81
N VAL A 400 -55.62 -11.10 5.15
CA VAL A 400 -54.34 -10.67 4.60
C VAL A 400 -53.68 -11.87 3.93
N THR A 401 -53.12 -11.66 2.75
CA THR A 401 -52.52 -12.74 1.95
C THR A 401 -51.00 -12.57 1.89
N VAL A 402 -50.27 -13.63 2.24
CA VAL A 402 -48.80 -13.69 2.14
C VAL A 402 -48.36 -14.92 1.35
N GLU A 403 -47.23 -14.81 0.66
CA GLU A 403 -46.62 -15.93 -0.07
C GLU A 403 -45.38 -16.41 0.67
N VAL A 404 -45.31 -17.71 0.95
CA VAL A 404 -44.19 -18.37 1.62
C VAL A 404 -43.81 -19.60 0.79
N ASP A 405 -42.55 -19.70 0.38
CA ASP A 405 -42.01 -20.83 -0.42
C ASP A 405 -42.83 -21.20 -1.68
N GLY A 406 -43.53 -20.22 -2.26
CA GLY A 406 -44.37 -20.39 -3.45
C GLY A 406 -45.80 -20.84 -3.19
N ASP A 407 -46.18 -21.03 -1.93
CA ASP A 407 -47.54 -21.29 -1.47
C ASP A 407 -48.19 -19.99 -0.93
N THR A 408 -49.47 -19.81 -1.24
CA THR A 408 -50.25 -18.66 -0.80
C THR A 408 -51.00 -18.98 0.51
N HIS A 409 -50.76 -18.19 1.54
CA HIS A 409 -51.41 -18.29 2.84
C HIS A 409 -52.35 -17.10 3.06
N GLU A 410 -53.59 -17.40 3.47
CA GLU A 410 -54.59 -16.39 3.84
C GLU A 410 -54.72 -16.39 5.37
N VAL A 411 -54.46 -15.23 5.99
CA VAL A 411 -54.46 -15.03 7.44
C VAL A 411 -55.55 -14.04 7.79
N ASP A 412 -56.33 -14.31 8.83
CA ASP A 412 -57.31 -13.35 9.34
C ASP A 412 -56.59 -12.06 9.82
N ALA A 413 -57.07 -10.89 9.42
CA ALA A 413 -56.42 -9.63 9.75
C ALA A 413 -56.36 -9.38 11.27
N ASP A 414 -57.34 -9.88 12.03
CA ASP A 414 -57.33 -9.80 13.50
C ASP A 414 -56.24 -10.71 14.11
N VAL A 415 -55.80 -11.76 13.42
CA VAL A 415 -54.72 -12.66 13.86
C VAL A 415 -53.34 -12.03 13.63
N ALA A 416 -53.20 -11.18 12.60
CA ALA A 416 -51.97 -10.44 12.36
C ALA A 416 -51.74 -9.33 13.42
N ASN A 417 -52.78 -8.89 14.14
CA ASN A 417 -52.75 -7.80 15.11
C ASN A 417 -52.03 -6.55 14.56
N PHE A 418 -52.41 -6.12 13.37
CA PHE A 418 -51.84 -4.95 12.73
C PHE A 418 -52.12 -3.65 13.51
N SER A 419 -51.12 -2.80 13.64
CA SER A 419 -51.26 -1.48 14.22
C SER A 419 -50.28 -0.49 13.58
N VAL A 420 -50.64 0.80 13.59
CA VAL A 420 -49.72 1.88 13.22
C VAL A 420 -49.33 2.61 14.48
N GLU A 421 -48.06 2.50 14.85
CA GLU A 421 -47.52 3.13 16.06
C GLU A 421 -46.62 4.30 15.69
N THR A 422 -46.73 5.42 16.44
CA THR A 422 -45.76 6.51 16.33
C THR A 422 -44.49 6.13 17.09
N VAL A 423 -43.43 5.82 16.36
CA VAL A 423 -42.11 5.54 16.91
C VAL A 423 -41.26 6.81 16.87
N THR A 424 -40.58 7.10 17.97
CA THR A 424 -39.58 8.18 18.01
C THR A 424 -38.21 7.61 17.65
N GLU A 425 -37.73 7.96 16.47
CA GLU A 425 -36.38 7.63 16.03
C GLU A 425 -35.41 8.70 16.48
N ASN A 426 -34.37 8.27 17.19
CA ASN A 426 -33.35 9.16 17.74
C ASN A 426 -32.13 9.30 16.81
N GLY A 427 -32.12 8.59 15.69
CA GLY A 427 -31.01 8.49 14.76
C GLY A 427 -31.24 7.39 13.74
N GLU A 428 -30.26 7.19 12.88
CA GLU A 428 -30.24 6.16 11.85
C GLU A 428 -28.91 5.40 11.86
N HIS A 429 -28.91 4.21 11.27
CA HIS A 429 -27.70 3.47 10.99
C HIS A 429 -27.18 3.86 9.61
N LEU A 430 -25.91 4.28 9.57
CA LEU A 430 -25.20 4.61 8.34
C LEU A 430 -24.12 3.56 8.11
N THR A 431 -24.03 3.03 6.89
CA THR A 431 -22.83 2.31 6.44
C THR A 431 -21.81 3.34 5.95
N PRO A 432 -20.65 3.49 6.62
CA PRO A 432 -19.65 4.46 6.18
C PRO A 432 -19.14 4.13 4.78
N HIS A 433 -18.80 5.19 4.04
CA HIS A 433 -17.98 5.02 2.83
C HIS A 433 -16.50 4.91 3.21
N VAL A 434 -15.72 4.29 2.33
CA VAL A 434 -14.28 4.05 2.53
C VAL A 434 -13.46 4.72 1.44
N VAL A 435 -12.41 5.42 1.86
CA VAL A 435 -11.35 5.93 0.97
C VAL A 435 -10.05 5.24 1.34
N GLU A 436 -9.42 4.60 0.35
CA GLU A 436 -8.28 3.73 0.53
C GLU A 436 -7.05 4.25 -0.22
N PRO A 437 -6.04 4.74 0.50
CA PRO A 437 -4.66 4.76 0.00
C PRO A 437 -3.95 3.43 0.28
N SER A 438 -3.56 2.69 -0.76
CA SER A 438 -2.82 1.42 -0.67
C SER A 438 -1.43 1.52 -1.28
N PHE A 439 -0.37 1.34 -0.48
CA PHE A 439 1.02 1.53 -0.92
C PHE A 439 1.79 0.20 -1.03
N GLY A 440 2.46 -0.01 -2.15
CA GLY A 440 3.42 -1.09 -2.33
C GLY A 440 4.81 -0.73 -1.79
N VAL A 441 5.13 -1.14 -0.55
CA VAL A 441 6.40 -0.78 0.11
C VAL A 441 7.61 -1.30 -0.69
N GLY A 442 7.54 -2.53 -1.20
CA GLY A 442 8.62 -3.12 -2.01
C GLY A 442 8.89 -2.35 -3.31
N ARG A 443 7.81 -1.98 -4.02
CA ARG A 443 7.90 -1.18 -5.26
C ARG A 443 8.46 0.21 -4.99
N THR A 444 8.05 0.83 -3.88
CA THR A 444 8.59 2.12 -3.41
C THR A 444 10.10 2.02 -3.13
N VAL A 445 10.54 0.98 -2.43
CA VAL A 445 11.98 0.76 -2.16
C VAL A 445 12.78 0.60 -3.45
N GLN A 446 12.30 -0.18 -4.42
CA GLN A 446 12.99 -0.31 -5.70
C GLN A 446 13.03 1.00 -6.49
N THR A 447 11.94 1.77 -6.46
CA THR A 447 11.86 3.11 -7.07
C THR A 447 12.90 4.05 -6.48
N LEU A 448 13.02 4.10 -5.15
CA LEU A 448 14.02 4.92 -4.47
C LEU A 448 15.45 4.55 -4.87
N LEU A 449 15.76 3.25 -4.99
CA LEU A 449 17.07 2.81 -5.45
C LEU A 449 17.34 3.24 -6.89
N ALA A 450 16.35 3.12 -7.77
CA ALA A 450 16.48 3.52 -9.17
C ALA A 450 16.61 5.04 -9.33
N HIS A 451 15.85 5.83 -8.56
CA HIS A 451 15.86 7.29 -8.63
C HIS A 451 17.10 7.89 -7.97
N ALA A 452 17.59 7.28 -6.90
CA ALA A 452 18.79 7.72 -6.19
C ALA A 452 20.10 7.32 -6.88
N TYR A 453 20.07 6.37 -7.82
CA TYR A 453 21.29 5.90 -8.48
C TYR A 453 21.91 6.99 -9.34
N SER A 454 23.19 7.25 -9.08
CA SER A 454 23.95 8.30 -9.76
C SER A 454 25.40 7.87 -9.98
N GLU A 455 25.98 8.41 -11.04
CA GLU A 455 27.39 8.23 -11.38
C GLU A 455 28.04 9.59 -11.64
N ASP A 456 29.23 9.80 -11.08
CA ASP A 456 30.04 10.98 -11.32
C ASP A 456 31.55 10.68 -11.23
N GLU A 457 32.37 11.73 -11.23
CA GLU A 457 33.82 11.64 -11.09
C GLU A 457 34.26 12.44 -9.86
N VAL A 458 34.97 11.77 -8.94
CA VAL A 458 35.57 12.41 -7.77
C VAL A 458 37.03 12.00 -7.69
N ASP A 459 37.93 12.97 -7.59
CA ASP A 459 39.39 12.78 -7.58
C ASP A 459 39.94 12.03 -8.82
N GLY A 460 39.29 12.20 -9.99
CA GLY A 460 39.70 11.54 -11.23
C GLY A 460 39.29 10.06 -11.34
N GLU A 461 38.46 9.57 -10.41
CA GLU A 461 37.92 8.22 -10.41
C GLU A 461 36.39 8.24 -10.53
N GLU A 462 35.85 7.33 -11.34
CA GLU A 462 34.41 7.10 -11.44
C GLU A 462 33.85 6.65 -10.08
N ARG A 463 32.74 7.26 -9.68
CA ARG A 463 31.98 6.93 -8.48
C ARG A 463 30.55 6.59 -8.88
N THR A 464 30.09 5.44 -8.43
CA THR A 464 28.66 5.12 -8.33
C THR A 464 28.20 5.38 -6.90
N TYR A 465 27.06 6.02 -6.71
CA TYR A 465 26.48 6.28 -5.40
C TYR A 465 24.95 6.28 -5.44
N LEU A 466 24.34 6.18 -4.26
CA LEU A 466 22.89 6.31 -4.09
C LEU A 466 22.57 7.61 -3.34
N SER A 467 22.01 8.59 -4.03
CA SER A 467 21.55 9.88 -3.49
C SER A 467 20.26 9.75 -2.64
N LEU A 468 20.22 8.81 -1.68
CA LEU A 468 19.06 8.60 -0.82
C LEU A 468 18.87 9.75 0.16
N GLU A 469 17.62 10.14 0.42
CA GLU A 469 17.33 11.14 1.46
C GLU A 469 17.81 10.64 2.83
N PRO A 470 18.43 11.52 3.67
CA PRO A 470 18.98 11.11 4.97
C PRO A 470 17.96 10.42 5.89
N GLU A 471 16.68 10.77 5.78
CA GLU A 471 15.62 10.15 6.57
C GLU A 471 15.43 8.65 6.27
N VAL A 472 15.60 8.24 5.01
CA VAL A 472 15.38 6.86 4.56
C VAL A 472 16.66 6.07 4.36
N ALA A 473 17.83 6.72 4.36
CA ALA A 473 19.11 6.07 4.17
C ALA A 473 19.34 4.88 5.14
N PRO A 474 19.92 3.74 4.67
CA PRO A 474 20.13 2.56 5.51
C PRO A 474 21.01 2.78 6.76
N GLN A 475 21.93 3.73 6.65
CA GLN A 475 22.82 4.16 7.73
C GLN A 475 22.70 5.68 7.82
N ASP A 476 22.69 6.22 9.03
CA ASP A 476 22.75 7.66 9.26
C ASP A 476 24.19 8.17 9.08
N ALA A 477 25.17 7.38 9.48
CA ALA A 477 26.58 7.72 9.32
C ALA A 477 27.52 6.50 9.23
N ALA A 478 28.74 6.74 8.76
CA ALA A 478 29.85 5.78 8.85
C ALA A 478 31.07 6.41 9.50
N VAL A 479 31.75 5.68 10.40
CA VAL A 479 32.88 6.18 11.17
C VAL A 479 34.17 5.43 10.80
N PHE A 480 35.23 6.20 10.53
CA PHE A 480 36.50 5.70 10.02
C PHE A 480 37.70 6.28 10.79
N PRO A 481 38.61 5.45 11.33
CA PRO A 481 39.95 5.94 11.65
C PRO A 481 40.73 6.16 10.35
N LEU A 482 41.40 7.31 10.17
CA LEU A 482 42.18 7.58 8.96
C LEU A 482 43.23 6.49 8.72
N VAL A 483 43.91 6.07 9.78
CA VAL A 483 44.86 4.96 9.80
C VAL A 483 44.66 4.12 11.06
N THR A 484 44.95 2.82 10.98
CA THR A 484 44.73 1.86 12.07
C THR A 484 45.98 1.61 12.93
N ASN A 485 47.12 2.20 12.57
CA ASN A 485 48.37 2.04 13.30
C ASN A 485 48.61 3.11 14.38
N ASP A 486 47.69 4.06 14.56
CA ASP A 486 47.69 5.02 15.67
C ASP A 486 46.51 4.69 16.60
N GLU A 487 46.83 4.15 17.78
CA GLU A 487 45.84 3.71 18.78
C GLU A 487 44.89 4.85 19.19
N ARG A 488 45.35 6.11 19.18
CA ARG A 488 44.53 7.25 19.56
C ARG A 488 43.40 7.52 18.56
N LEU A 489 43.67 7.32 17.27
CA LEU A 489 42.66 7.49 16.22
C LEU A 489 41.63 6.37 16.28
N THR A 490 42.06 5.13 16.50
CA THR A 490 41.14 3.99 16.63
C THR A 490 40.29 4.10 17.88
N GLU A 491 40.86 4.47 19.03
CA GLU A 491 40.11 4.66 20.28
C GLU A 491 39.08 5.80 20.18
N LEU A 492 39.42 6.91 19.51
CA LEU A 492 38.45 7.98 19.26
C LEU A 492 37.38 7.54 18.26
N ALA A 493 37.73 6.82 17.20
CA ALA A 493 36.75 6.31 16.23
C ALA A 493 35.75 5.33 16.88
N ASP A 494 36.23 4.42 17.72
CA ASP A 494 35.38 3.50 18.48
C ASP A 494 34.43 4.25 19.43
N ARG A 495 34.96 5.27 20.13
CA ARG A 495 34.16 6.12 21.03
C ARG A 495 33.11 6.91 20.28
N VAL A 496 33.48 7.59 19.20
CA VAL A 496 32.54 8.36 18.35
C VAL A 496 31.45 7.44 17.81
N ALA A 497 31.80 6.25 17.29
CA ALA A 497 30.82 5.30 16.81
C ALA A 497 29.88 4.81 17.92
N ALA A 498 30.38 4.60 19.14
CA ALA A 498 29.58 4.23 20.29
C ALA A 498 28.64 5.36 20.73
N ASP A 499 29.13 6.59 20.82
CA ASP A 499 28.36 7.77 21.23
C ASP A 499 27.21 8.05 20.25
N LEU A 500 27.48 7.95 18.94
CA LEU A 500 26.44 8.11 17.90
C LEU A 500 25.37 7.01 17.97
N ARG A 501 25.77 5.76 18.23
CA ARG A 501 24.81 4.65 18.43
C ARG A 501 24.00 4.82 19.71
N GLU A 502 24.61 5.32 20.79
CA GLU A 502 23.91 5.64 22.04
C GLU A 502 22.89 6.78 21.83
N ALA A 503 23.17 7.70 20.90
CA ALA A 503 22.24 8.73 20.45
C ALA A 503 21.09 8.20 19.54
N GLY A 504 21.09 6.90 19.20
CA GLY A 504 20.05 6.26 18.41
C GLY A 504 20.27 6.29 16.90
N LEU A 505 21.48 6.63 16.44
CA LEU A 505 21.83 6.64 15.03
C LEU A 505 22.31 5.26 14.54
N ALA A 506 21.95 4.90 13.32
CA ALA A 506 22.46 3.76 12.59
C ALA A 506 23.87 4.07 12.05
N VAL A 507 24.89 3.46 12.67
CA VAL A 507 26.29 3.79 12.39
C VAL A 507 27.10 2.58 11.94
N ALA A 508 27.64 2.68 10.73
CA ALA A 508 28.67 1.77 10.23
C ALA A 508 30.05 2.12 10.80
N TYR A 509 30.90 1.12 11.03
CA TYR A 509 32.31 1.31 11.38
C TYR A 509 33.16 0.53 10.38
N ASP A 510 34.18 1.16 9.80
CA ASP A 510 35.08 0.53 8.83
C ASP A 510 36.52 1.03 8.98
N ASP A 511 37.44 0.12 9.28
CA ASP A 511 38.86 0.37 9.43
C ASP A 511 39.70 -0.31 8.33
N SER A 512 39.03 -0.90 7.34
CA SER A 512 39.66 -1.78 6.34
C SER A 512 39.85 -1.10 4.99
N GLY A 513 41.10 -0.96 4.56
CA GLY A 513 41.49 -0.38 3.28
C GLY A 513 41.74 1.13 3.34
N SER A 514 42.05 1.74 2.19
CA SER A 514 42.25 3.19 2.10
C SER A 514 40.95 3.95 2.42
N ILE A 515 41.09 5.21 2.84
CA ILE A 515 39.94 6.06 3.16
C ILE A 515 39.01 6.23 1.95
N GLY A 516 39.56 6.47 0.74
CA GLY A 516 38.77 6.56 -0.49
C GLY A 516 37.95 5.30 -0.76
N ARG A 517 38.52 4.10 -0.56
CA ARG A 517 37.77 2.83 -0.72
C ARG A 517 36.65 2.68 0.31
N ARG A 518 36.81 3.24 1.50
CA ARG A 518 35.77 3.22 2.55
C ARG A 518 34.64 4.20 2.21
N TYR A 519 34.98 5.41 1.75
CA TYR A 519 33.98 6.35 1.20
C TYR A 519 33.19 5.72 0.05
N ARG A 520 33.85 5.12 -0.96
CA ARG A 520 33.15 4.48 -2.08
C ARG A 520 32.19 3.37 -1.65
N ARG A 521 32.55 2.55 -0.65
CA ARG A 521 31.64 1.51 -0.13
C ARG A 521 30.38 2.11 0.49
N GLN A 522 30.50 3.25 1.17
CA GLN A 522 29.38 3.94 1.81
C GLN A 522 28.54 4.74 0.81
N ASP A 523 29.19 5.41 -0.14
CA ASP A 523 28.54 6.11 -1.25
C ASP A 523 27.63 5.12 -2.02
N GLU A 524 28.11 3.91 -2.32
CA GLU A 524 27.34 2.86 -3.02
C GLU A 524 26.15 2.28 -2.23
N ILE A 525 26.07 2.50 -0.91
CA ILE A 525 24.90 2.10 -0.09
C ILE A 525 24.08 3.31 0.36
N GLY A 526 24.44 4.50 -0.10
CA GLY A 526 23.71 5.74 0.16
C GLY A 526 23.85 6.29 1.57
N THR A 527 24.89 5.93 2.32
CA THR A 527 25.15 6.55 3.63
C THR A 527 25.41 8.06 3.44
N PRO A 528 24.62 8.95 4.04
CA PRO A 528 24.66 10.38 3.74
C PRO A 528 25.91 11.05 4.33
N PHE A 529 26.40 10.59 5.49
CA PHE A 529 27.52 11.21 6.18
C PHE A 529 28.62 10.21 6.55
N CYS A 530 29.86 10.54 6.20
CA CYS A 530 31.04 9.79 6.63
C CYS A 530 31.90 10.64 7.57
N VAL A 531 32.26 10.07 8.72
CA VAL A 531 33.01 10.71 9.80
C VAL A 531 34.41 10.11 9.86
N THR A 532 35.40 10.93 9.59
CA THR A 532 36.81 10.54 9.55
C THR A 532 37.57 11.12 10.74
N ILE A 533 38.26 10.24 11.46
CA ILE A 533 39.11 10.58 12.60
C ILE A 533 40.56 10.64 12.10
N ASP A 534 41.09 11.85 12.01
CA ASP A 534 42.45 12.14 11.53
C ASP A 534 43.33 12.75 12.63
N ARG A 535 44.62 12.89 12.32
CA ARG A 535 45.63 13.38 13.28
C ARG A 535 45.35 14.82 13.69
N ASP A 536 44.96 15.66 12.74
CA ASP A 536 44.63 17.06 12.99
C ASP A 536 43.50 17.18 14.03
N GLY A 537 42.61 16.18 14.10
CA GLY A 537 41.48 16.14 15.03
C GLY A 537 41.84 15.87 16.48
N ILE A 538 43.01 15.29 16.71
CA ILE A 538 43.52 14.91 18.04
C ILE A 538 44.80 15.69 18.43
N GLU A 539 45.27 16.58 17.56
CA GLU A 539 46.46 17.39 17.78
C GLU A 539 46.12 18.71 18.50
N GLY A 540 46.86 19.02 19.56
CA GLY A 540 46.75 20.28 20.31
C GLY A 540 46.08 20.15 21.68
N ASP A 541 45.84 21.30 22.33
CA ASP A 541 45.20 21.41 23.65
C ASP A 541 43.68 21.72 23.55
N GLY A 542 43.13 21.71 22.34
CA GLY A 542 41.72 21.99 22.06
C GLY A 542 40.80 20.76 22.24
N PRO A 543 39.48 20.91 22.05
CA PRO A 543 38.57 19.77 22.01
C PRO A 543 38.90 18.86 20.82
N GLU A 544 38.66 17.55 20.98
CA GLU A 544 38.74 16.58 19.88
C GLU A 544 37.75 16.97 18.76
N THR A 545 38.22 16.95 17.52
CA THR A 545 37.40 17.25 16.33
C THR A 545 37.45 16.09 15.34
N VAL A 546 36.43 16.00 14.48
CA VAL A 546 36.31 15.00 13.43
C VAL A 546 35.96 15.67 12.11
N THR A 547 36.32 15.02 11.00
CA THR A 547 35.95 15.48 9.66
C THR A 547 34.66 14.79 9.24
N VAL A 548 33.61 15.55 8.94
CA VAL A 548 32.34 15.05 8.40
C VAL A 548 32.33 15.31 6.89
N ARG A 549 32.13 14.26 6.11
CA ARG A 549 31.97 14.28 4.65
C ARG A 549 30.50 14.03 4.30
N GLU A 550 29.92 14.87 3.46
CA GLU A 550 28.61 14.63 2.86
C GLU A 550 28.75 13.84 1.55
N ARG A 551 27.79 12.94 1.30
CA ARG A 551 27.83 11.97 0.21
C ARG A 551 27.79 12.62 -1.16
N ASP A 552 26.81 13.49 -1.43
CA ASP A 552 26.49 13.94 -2.80
C ASP A 552 27.55 14.90 -3.33
N SER A 553 27.84 15.96 -2.60
CA SER A 553 28.85 16.97 -2.93
C SER A 553 30.29 16.51 -2.67
N ALA A 554 30.49 15.46 -1.84
CA ALA A 554 31.79 15.07 -1.29
C ALA A 554 32.49 16.17 -0.45
N ALA A 555 31.78 17.25 -0.10
CA ALA A 555 32.30 18.33 0.72
C ALA A 555 32.59 17.87 2.15
N GLN A 556 33.59 18.49 2.78
CA GLN A 556 34.08 18.09 4.09
C GLN A 556 34.17 19.29 5.04
N VAL A 557 33.72 19.09 6.28
CA VAL A 557 33.73 20.08 7.35
C VAL A 557 34.28 19.50 8.65
N ARG A 558 34.93 20.33 9.47
CA ARG A 558 35.50 19.90 10.75
C ARG A 558 34.59 20.26 11.92
N VAL A 559 34.04 19.24 12.57
CA VAL A 559 33.05 19.37 13.64
C VAL A 559 33.63 18.91 14.99
N PRO A 560 33.35 19.59 16.10
CA PRO A 560 33.68 19.08 17.43
C PRO A 560 33.03 17.71 17.69
N ALA A 561 33.81 16.73 18.16
CA ALA A 561 33.32 15.36 18.35
C ALA A 561 32.10 15.29 19.30
N GLY A 562 32.06 16.17 20.31
CA GLY A 562 30.95 16.24 21.27
C GLY A 562 29.66 16.88 20.74
N GLU A 563 29.70 17.59 19.60
CA GLU A 563 28.53 18.18 18.95
C GLU A 563 27.99 17.30 17.81
N LEU A 564 28.77 16.31 17.38
CA LEU A 564 28.50 15.52 16.18
C LEU A 564 27.13 14.84 16.17
N ALA A 565 26.71 14.24 17.29
CA ALA A 565 25.43 13.55 17.37
C ALA A 565 24.24 14.49 17.14
N GLU A 566 24.32 15.73 17.67
CA GLU A 566 23.28 16.74 17.49
C GLU A 566 23.24 17.25 16.05
N GLU A 567 24.40 17.51 15.45
CA GLU A 567 24.49 17.97 14.06
C GLU A 567 23.95 16.90 13.08
N LEU A 568 24.33 15.62 13.25
CA LEU A 568 23.82 14.54 12.39
C LEU A 568 22.31 14.32 12.58
N ALA A 569 21.79 14.44 13.80
CA ALA A 569 20.35 14.34 14.04
C ALA A 569 19.58 15.50 13.39
N ALA A 570 20.12 16.72 13.41
CA ALA A 570 19.52 17.88 12.75
C ALA A 570 19.48 17.71 11.22
N LEU A 571 20.57 17.21 10.62
CA LEU A 571 20.63 16.91 9.20
C LEU A 571 19.61 15.84 8.80
N ARG A 572 19.51 14.75 9.57
CA ARG A 572 18.51 13.70 9.36
C ARG A 572 17.07 14.22 9.44
N ALA A 573 16.82 15.27 10.22
CA ALA A 573 15.52 15.91 10.34
C ALA A 573 15.21 16.92 9.22
N GLY A 574 15.96 16.91 8.11
CA GLY A 574 15.79 17.79 6.96
C GLY A 574 16.68 19.04 6.98
N GLY A 575 17.76 19.03 7.78
CA GLY A 575 18.76 20.08 7.75
C GLY A 575 19.66 19.99 6.52
N GLU A 576 20.07 21.13 5.96
CA GLU A 576 21.00 21.19 4.83
C GLU A 576 22.46 21.14 5.30
N PHE A 577 23.31 20.39 4.58
CA PHE A 577 24.72 20.29 4.89
C PHE A 577 25.47 21.63 4.75
N ASP A 578 25.01 22.52 3.86
CA ASP A 578 25.55 23.87 3.69
C ASP A 578 25.50 24.69 4.99
N ALA A 579 24.53 24.42 5.88
CA ALA A 579 24.48 25.07 7.18
C ALA A 579 25.68 24.70 8.07
N LEU A 580 26.25 23.49 7.92
CA LEU A 580 27.49 23.12 8.60
C LEU A 580 28.70 23.77 7.92
N VAL A 581 28.72 23.84 6.59
CA VAL A 581 29.78 24.53 5.82
C VAL A 581 29.92 26.00 6.23
N ASP A 582 28.79 26.67 6.49
CA ASP A 582 28.78 28.06 6.96
C ASP A 582 29.27 28.23 8.41
N ARG A 583 29.13 27.20 9.24
CA ARG A 583 29.43 27.23 10.68
C ARG A 583 30.82 26.70 11.04
N TYR A 584 31.33 25.75 10.28
CA TYR A 584 32.52 24.98 10.58
C TYR A 584 33.60 25.15 9.50
N GLU A 585 34.84 24.83 9.86
CA GLU A 585 35.96 24.95 8.92
C GLU A 585 35.85 23.89 7.81
N THR A 586 35.88 24.33 6.56
CA THR A 586 35.95 23.44 5.40
C THR A 586 37.31 22.75 5.32
N VAL A 587 37.31 21.44 5.14
CA VAL A 587 38.52 20.64 4.95
C VAL A 587 38.74 20.46 3.46
N ALA A 588 39.95 20.78 2.98
CA ALA A 588 40.31 20.57 1.57
C ALA A 588 40.28 19.07 1.25
N THR A 589 39.71 18.71 0.09
CA THR A 589 39.55 17.32 -0.38
C THR A 589 40.87 16.62 -0.73
N ASP A 590 41.99 17.36 -0.79
CA ASP A 590 43.33 16.84 -1.12
C ASP A 590 43.94 16.03 0.04
N VAL A 591 43.35 14.88 0.37
CA VAL A 591 44.07 13.86 1.12
C VAL A 591 44.90 13.06 0.12
N GLU A 592 46.12 13.54 -0.17
CA GLU A 592 47.15 12.75 -0.85
C GLU A 592 47.42 11.49 0.01
N THR A 593 46.75 10.38 -0.33
CA THR A 593 47.08 9.08 0.23
C THR A 593 48.42 8.63 -0.35
N ASN A 594 49.51 8.92 0.36
CA ASN A 594 50.79 8.23 0.16
C ASN A 594 50.78 6.84 0.81
#